data_AF-A0A0F9ISI8-F1
#
_entry.id   AF-A0A0F9ISI8-F1
#
_cell.length_a   1.000
_cell.length_b   1.000
_cell.length_c   1.000
_cell.angle_alpha   90.00
_cell.angle_beta   90.00
_cell.angle_gamma   90.00
#
_symmetry.space_group_name_H-M   'P 1'
#
loop_
_entity.id
_entity.type
_entity.pdbx_description
1 polymer ?
#
loop_
_entity_poly.entity_id
_entity_poly.type
_entity_poly.pdbx_seq_one_letter_code
_entity_poly.pdbx_strand_id
1 'polypeptide(L)'
;NELYHRDGTVRVFNNTELPIYNVEGEIIGVEGIAQNITERVEAEKELRNQQEIFILLEKTIEEVFWVHDLKTDKLMYISPKYSEIFGRSTNSLYHNPGSFLKAVHPDDVEFVIKEYKKISKEWNEE
;
A
#
# COMPACT_ATOMS: atom_id res chain seq x y z
N ASN A 1 16.52 19.46 -5.49
CA ASN A 1 17.89 19.82 -5.09
C ASN A 1 18.51 18.67 -4.32
N GLU A 2 19.17 17.76 -5.02
CA GLU A 2 20.03 16.74 -4.42
C GLU A 2 21.41 17.35 -4.19
N LEU A 3 21.92 17.25 -2.97
CA LEU A 3 23.21 17.79 -2.56
C LEU A 3 24.06 16.69 -1.93
N TYR A 4 25.33 16.63 -2.29
CA TYR A 4 26.28 15.73 -1.65
C TYR A 4 26.74 16.31 -0.33
N HIS A 5 26.45 15.61 0.76
CA HIS A 5 26.99 15.93 2.08
C HIS A 5 28.47 15.51 2.17
N ARG A 6 29.21 16.09 3.12
CA ARG A 6 30.66 15.90 3.26
C ARG A 6 31.06 14.45 3.55
N ASP A 7 30.14 13.64 4.07
CA ASP A 7 30.31 12.19 4.30
C ASP A 7 30.05 11.34 3.04
N GLY A 8 29.74 11.96 1.90
CA GLY A 8 29.46 11.28 0.64
C GLY A 8 27.99 10.90 0.43
N THR A 9 27.11 11.13 1.42
CA THR A 9 25.67 10.85 1.27
C THR A 9 24.97 11.90 0.42
N VAL A 10 24.00 11.48 -0.39
CA VAL A 10 23.10 12.40 -1.09
C VAL A 10 21.99 12.81 -0.12
N ARG A 11 21.72 14.11 -0.04
CA ARG A 11 20.61 14.65 0.75
C ARG A 11 19.75 15.55 -0.11
N VAL A 12 18.45 15.40 0.01
CA VAL A 12 17.47 16.24 -0.66
C VAL A 12 17.09 17.38 0.28
N PHE A 13 17.18 18.61 -0.23
CA PHE A 13 16.76 19.79 0.51
C PHE A 13 15.59 20.49 -0.19
N ASN A 14 14.62 20.91 0.61
CA ASN A 14 13.63 21.89 0.23
C ASN A 14 14.12 23.27 0.69
N ASN A 15 14.39 24.16 -0.27
CA ASN A 15 14.93 25.48 0.01
C ASN A 15 13.88 26.54 -0.28
N THR A 16 13.74 27.48 0.64
CA THR A 16 13.04 28.74 0.41
C THR A 16 14.02 29.86 0.66
N GLU A 17 14.21 30.73 -0.34
CA GLU A 17 15.20 31.81 -0.33
C GLU A 17 14.49 33.13 -0.68
N LEU A 18 14.78 34.18 0.08
CA LEU A 18 14.24 35.52 -0.08
C LEU A 18 15.40 36.53 -0.23
N PRO A 19 15.36 37.42 -1.23
CA PRO A 19 16.36 38.46 -1.38
C PRO A 19 16.21 39.50 -0.27
N ILE A 20 17.35 39.95 0.27
CA ILE A 20 17.45 41.05 1.22
C ILE A 20 17.84 42.30 0.44
N TYR A 21 17.07 43.38 0.60
CA TYR A 21 17.31 44.66 -0.09
C TYR A 21 17.89 45.70 0.87
N ASN A 22 18.77 46.58 0.36
CA ASN A 22 19.15 47.81 1.04
C ASN A 22 18.04 48.88 0.89
N VAL A 23 18.24 50.04 1.50
CA VAL A 23 17.31 51.19 1.43
C VAL A 23 17.17 51.79 0.03
N GLU A 24 18.14 51.53 -0.85
CA GLU A 24 18.14 51.96 -2.25
C GLU A 24 17.42 50.95 -3.17
N GLY A 25 16.93 49.84 -2.63
CA GLY A 25 16.23 48.79 -3.37
C GLY A 25 17.16 47.79 -4.07
N GLU A 26 18.45 47.79 -3.76
CA GLU A 26 19.43 46.88 -4.32
C GLU A 26 19.54 45.60 -3.48
N ILE A 27 19.74 44.45 -4.13
CA ILE A 27 19.92 43.18 -3.44
C ILE A 27 21.29 43.15 -2.77
N ILE A 28 21.31 43.03 -1.45
CA ILE A 28 22.53 42.94 -0.64
C ILE A 28 22.76 41.57 -0.01
N GLY A 29 21.81 40.64 -0.18
CA GLY A 29 21.95 39.29 0.35
C GLY A 29 20.75 38.41 0.04
N VAL A 30 20.83 37.18 0.54
CA VAL A 30 19.74 36.20 0.50
C VAL A 30 19.61 35.61 1.89
N GLU A 31 18.40 35.64 2.43
CA GLU A 31 18.04 34.88 3.63
C GLU A 31 17.26 33.65 3.16
N GLY A 32 17.60 32.48 3.68
CA GLY A 32 16.90 31.26 3.28
C GLY A 32 16.85 30.22 4.37
N ILE A 33 15.85 29.36 4.27
CA ILE A 33 15.69 28.17 5.10
C ILE A 33 15.86 26.96 4.19
N ALA A 34 16.77 26.07 4.57
CA ALA A 34 16.97 24.78 3.93
C ALA A 34 16.47 23.68 4.87
N GLN A 35 15.40 22.99 4.48
CA GLN A 35 14.90 21.83 5.21
C GLN A 35 15.42 20.55 4.53
N ASN A 36 16.13 19.72 5.28
CA ASN A 36 16.47 18.37 4.81
C ASN A 36 15.19 17.53 4.75
N ILE A 37 14.85 17.04 3.55
CA ILE A 37 13.67 16.21 3.27
C ILE A 37 14.04 14.83 2.73
N THR A 38 15.30 14.41 2.89
CA THR A 38 15.83 13.13 2.36
C THR A 38 14.98 11.95 2.83
N GLU A 39 14.78 11.80 4.14
CA GLU A 39 14.00 10.70 4.73
C GLU A 39 12.57 10.63 4.17
N ARG A 40 11.93 11.79 3.99
CA ARG A 40 10.57 11.85 3.45
C ARG A 40 10.53 11.36 2.01
N VAL A 41 11.46 11.84 1.18
CA VAL A 41 11.55 11.47 -0.24
C VAL A 41 11.87 9.98 -0.40
N GLU A 42 12.76 9.43 0.43
CA GLU A 42 13.08 8.00 0.42
C GLU A 42 11.88 7.14 0.83
N ALA A 43 11.17 7.51 1.90
CA ALA A 43 9.96 6.82 2.33
C ALA A 43 8.85 6.87 1.27
N GLU A 44 8.62 8.03 0.65
CA GLU A 44 7.65 8.18 -0.45
C GLU A 44 8.04 7.33 -1.67
N LYS A 45 9.33 7.28 -2.01
CA LYS A 45 9.84 6.46 -3.13
C LYS A 45 9.66 4.98 -2.85
N GLU A 46 9.97 4.51 -1.65
CA GLU A 46 9.81 3.11 -1.27
C GLU A 46 8.33 2.72 -1.29
N LEU A 47 7.44 3.54 -0.72
CA LEU A 47 6.01 3.31 -0.77
C LEU A 47 5.50 3.22 -2.21
N ARG A 48 5.93 4.15 -3.07
CA ARG A 48 5.57 4.14 -4.48
C ARG A 48 6.05 2.89 -5.19
N ASN A 49 7.29 2.47 -4.95
CA ASN A 49 7.85 1.25 -5.53
C ASN A 49 7.03 0.01 -5.12
N GLN A 50 6.66 -0.09 -3.84
CA GLN A 50 5.80 -1.18 -3.36
C GLN A 50 4.42 -1.16 -4.01
N GLN A 51 3.81 0.02 -4.17
CA GLN A 51 2.52 0.17 -4.87
C GLN A 51 2.62 -0.24 -6.34
N GLU A 52 3.67 0.16 -7.05
CA GLU A 52 3.89 -0.19 -8.45
C GLU A 52 4.09 -1.70 -8.63
N ILE A 53 4.85 -2.35 -7.75
CA ILE A 53 5.01 -3.80 -7.72
C ILE A 53 3.67 -4.49 -7.46
N PHE A 54 2.89 -4.01 -6.49
CA PHE A 54 1.57 -4.58 -6.18
C PHE A 54 0.61 -4.51 -7.37
N ILE A 55 0.52 -3.35 -8.03
CA ILE A 55 -0.29 -3.16 -9.25
C ILE A 55 0.17 -4.09 -10.36
N LEU A 56 1.48 -4.30 -10.53
CA LEU A 56 2.01 -5.20 -11.53
C LEU A 56 1.62 -6.66 -11.22
N LEU A 57 1.74 -7.10 -9.96
CA LEU A 57 1.34 -8.44 -9.54
C LEU A 57 -0.16 -8.67 -9.76
N GLU A 58 -1.01 -7.72 -9.35
CA GLU A 58 -2.45 -7.78 -9.55
C GLU A 58 -2.85 -7.93 -11.02
N LYS A 59 -2.14 -7.24 -11.92
CA LYS A 59 -2.38 -7.32 -13.38
C LYS A 59 -1.86 -8.60 -14.02
N THR A 60 -0.81 -9.20 -13.46
CA THR A 60 -0.12 -10.33 -14.08
C THR A 60 -0.66 -11.67 -13.58
N ILE A 61 -1.14 -11.73 -12.34
CA ILE A 61 -1.68 -12.95 -11.74
C ILE A 61 -3.09 -13.21 -12.28
N GLU A 62 -3.28 -14.38 -12.91
CA GLU A 62 -4.57 -14.79 -13.44
C GLU A 62 -5.45 -15.55 -12.43
N GLU A 63 -4.95 -15.75 -11.21
CA GLU A 63 -5.63 -16.45 -10.12
C GLU A 63 -6.37 -15.50 -9.16
N VAL A 64 -7.36 -16.04 -8.45
CA VAL A 64 -7.99 -15.33 -7.34
C VAL A 64 -7.14 -15.51 -6.09
N PHE A 65 -6.72 -14.41 -5.49
CA PHE A 65 -6.00 -14.41 -4.23
C PHE A 65 -6.56 -13.33 -3.31
N TRP A 66 -6.44 -13.55 -2.01
CA TRP A 66 -6.90 -12.63 -0.98
C TRP A 66 -5.91 -12.58 0.18
N VAL A 67 -6.02 -11.51 0.95
CA VAL A 67 -5.29 -11.32 2.19
C VAL A 67 -6.32 -11.25 3.31
N HIS A 68 -6.18 -12.13 4.30
CA HIS A 68 -6.99 -12.14 5.51
C HIS A 68 -6.12 -11.80 6.71
N ASP A 69 -6.64 -10.98 7.61
CA ASP A 69 -6.11 -10.87 8.97
C ASP A 69 -6.73 -11.99 9.81
N LEU A 70 -5.90 -12.95 10.23
CA LEU A 70 -6.34 -14.12 10.98
C LEU A 70 -6.75 -13.81 12.41
N LYS A 71 -6.23 -12.73 13.01
CA LYS A 71 -6.58 -12.33 14.39
C LYS A 71 -7.95 -11.67 14.46
N THR A 72 -8.27 -10.86 13.45
CA THR A 72 -9.54 -10.13 13.39
C THR A 72 -10.58 -10.79 12.49
N ASP A 73 -10.21 -11.89 11.84
CA ASP A 73 -10.98 -12.59 10.80
C ASP A 73 -11.48 -11.65 9.68
N LYS A 74 -10.68 -10.61 9.40
CA LYS A 74 -11.05 -9.55 8.45
C LYS A 74 -10.40 -9.80 7.10
N LEU A 75 -11.20 -9.77 6.05
CA LEU A 75 -10.71 -9.68 4.68
C LEU A 75 -10.04 -8.31 4.45
N MET A 76 -8.73 -8.32 4.27
CA MET A 76 -7.92 -7.11 4.06
C MET A 76 -7.85 -6.74 2.57
N TYR A 77 -7.78 -7.73 1.69
CA TYR A 77 -7.75 -7.53 0.24
C TYR A 77 -8.28 -8.75 -0.50
N ILE A 78 -8.90 -8.56 -1.66
CA ILE A 78 -9.25 -9.61 -2.63
C ILE A 78 -8.93 -9.10 -4.03
N SER A 79 -8.30 -9.94 -4.85
CA SER A 79 -7.91 -9.55 -6.21
C SER A 79 -9.14 -9.30 -7.10
N PRO A 80 -9.10 -8.32 -8.03
CA PRO A 80 -10.18 -8.02 -8.97
C PRO A 80 -10.57 -9.23 -9.82
N LYS A 81 -9.62 -10.14 -10.06
CA LYS A 81 -9.81 -11.40 -10.77
C LYS A 81 -10.93 -12.25 -10.16
N TYR A 82 -11.25 -12.10 -8.88
CA TYR A 82 -12.44 -12.69 -8.26
C TYR A 82 -13.72 -12.34 -9.02
N SER A 83 -13.88 -11.09 -9.44
CA SER A 83 -15.09 -10.66 -10.16
C SER A 83 -15.20 -11.30 -11.54
N GLU A 84 -14.08 -11.51 -12.22
CA GLU A 84 -14.03 -12.16 -13.53
C GLU A 84 -14.33 -13.66 -13.42
N ILE A 85 -13.70 -14.36 -12.47
CA ILE A 85 -13.80 -15.83 -12.35
C ILE A 85 -15.10 -16.25 -11.67
N PHE A 86 -15.52 -15.55 -10.61
CA PHE A 86 -16.71 -15.91 -9.82
C PHE A 86 -17.97 -15.17 -10.29
N GLY A 87 -17.86 -14.21 -11.20
CA GLY A 87 -18.99 -13.39 -11.68
C GLY A 87 -19.61 -12.52 -10.58
N ARG A 88 -18.83 -12.16 -9.56
CA ARG A 88 -19.31 -11.54 -8.31
C ARG A 88 -18.45 -10.38 -7.89
N SER A 89 -19.05 -9.26 -7.49
CA SER A 89 -18.29 -8.10 -7.04
C SER A 89 -17.41 -8.43 -5.82
N THR A 90 -16.14 -7.99 -5.84
CA THR A 90 -15.25 -8.00 -4.68
C THR A 90 -15.88 -7.35 -3.44
N ASN A 91 -16.71 -6.32 -3.65
CA ASN A 91 -17.42 -5.64 -2.57
C ASN A 91 -18.34 -6.59 -1.77
N SER A 92 -18.87 -7.63 -2.41
CA SER A 92 -19.69 -8.64 -1.70
C SER A 92 -18.91 -9.39 -0.63
N LEU A 93 -17.62 -9.66 -0.86
CA LEU A 93 -16.76 -10.32 0.11
C LEU A 93 -16.34 -9.39 1.25
N TYR A 94 -16.08 -8.12 0.96
CA TYR A 94 -15.78 -7.15 2.03
C TYR A 94 -16.97 -6.94 2.99
N HIS A 95 -18.21 -7.03 2.49
CA HIS A 95 -19.42 -6.92 3.33
C HIS A 95 -19.76 -8.22 4.05
N ASN A 96 -19.53 -9.36 3.39
CA ASN A 96 -19.78 -10.68 3.94
C ASN A 96 -18.73 -11.65 3.38
N PRO A 97 -17.67 -11.94 4.14
CA PRO A 97 -16.62 -12.86 3.71
C PRO A 97 -17.18 -14.23 3.32
N GLY A 98 -18.22 -14.74 4.00
CA GLY A 98 -18.87 -16.01 3.66
C GLY A 98 -19.66 -16.01 2.35
N SER A 99 -19.78 -14.88 1.64
CA SER A 99 -20.56 -14.78 0.41
C SER A 99 -19.99 -15.58 -0.76
N PHE A 100 -18.71 -15.99 -0.72
CA PHE A 100 -18.10 -16.88 -1.73
C PHE A 100 -18.75 -18.27 -1.73
N LEU A 101 -19.28 -18.74 -0.58
CA LEU A 101 -19.93 -20.05 -0.46
C LEU A 101 -21.12 -20.20 -1.41
N LYS A 102 -21.72 -19.08 -1.86
CA LYS A 102 -22.78 -19.09 -2.87
C LYS A 102 -22.31 -19.52 -4.28
N ALA A 103 -21.00 -19.61 -4.51
CA ALA A 103 -20.40 -20.14 -5.73
C ALA A 103 -19.96 -21.61 -5.58
N VAL A 104 -20.00 -22.16 -4.36
CA VAL A 104 -19.68 -23.56 -4.07
C VAL A 104 -20.89 -24.42 -4.41
N HIS A 105 -20.67 -25.61 -4.97
CA HIS A 105 -21.74 -26.57 -5.24
C HIS A 105 -22.47 -26.95 -3.93
N PRO A 106 -23.80 -27.06 -3.90
CA PRO A 106 -24.56 -27.31 -2.67
C PRO A 106 -24.07 -28.51 -1.84
N ASP A 107 -23.68 -29.59 -2.51
CA ASP A 107 -23.18 -30.81 -1.87
C ASP A 107 -21.82 -30.60 -1.17
N ASP A 108 -21.04 -29.60 -1.58
CA ASP A 108 -19.70 -29.32 -1.08
C ASP A 108 -19.68 -28.21 -0.01
N VAL A 109 -20.77 -27.46 0.16
CA VAL A 109 -20.83 -26.30 1.06
C VAL A 109 -20.47 -26.68 2.50
N GLU A 110 -21.03 -27.79 3.00
CA GLU A 110 -20.78 -28.23 4.38
C GLU A 110 -19.31 -28.63 4.59
N PHE A 111 -18.72 -29.30 3.60
CA PHE A 111 -17.30 -29.66 3.60
C PHE A 111 -16.41 -28.41 3.61
N VAL A 112 -16.66 -27.45 2.73
CA VAL A 112 -15.87 -26.21 2.64
C VAL A 112 -15.96 -25.40 3.94
N ILE A 113 -17.15 -25.26 4.54
CA ILE A 113 -17.33 -24.56 5.82
C ILE A 113 -16.52 -25.24 6.93
N LYS A 114 -16.53 -26.57 6.97
CA LYS A 114 -15.81 -27.34 7.98
C LYS A 114 -14.30 -27.12 7.87
N GLU A 115 -13.73 -27.21 6.67
CA GLU A 115 -12.29 -27.03 6.46
C GLU A 115 -11.87 -25.57 6.69
N TYR A 116 -12.67 -24.60 6.24
CA TYR A 116 -12.39 -23.18 6.48
C TYR A 116 -12.29 -22.83 7.97
N LYS A 117 -13.15 -23.42 8.81
CA LYS A 117 -13.13 -23.23 10.27
C LYS A 117 -11.92 -23.86 10.97
N LYS A 118 -11.26 -24.86 10.36
CA LYS A 118 -10.04 -25.45 10.93
C LYS A 118 -8.86 -24.52 10.75
N ILE A 119 -8.71 -23.98 9.54
CA ILE A 119 -7.62 -23.06 9.19
C ILE A 119 -7.64 -21.83 10.10
N SER A 120 -8.83 -21.28 10.42
CA SER A 120 -8.88 -20.13 11.32
C SER A 120 -8.58 -20.46 12.78
N LYS A 121 -8.78 -21.71 13.24
CA LYS A 121 -8.49 -22.13 14.61
C LYS A 121 -7.02 -22.48 14.82
N GLU A 122 -6.42 -23.22 13.90
CA GLU A 122 -5.03 -23.67 13.98
C GLU A 122 -4.04 -22.49 14.12
N TRP A 123 -4.36 -21.34 13.54
CA TRP A 123 -3.51 -20.14 13.56
C TRP A 123 -3.82 -19.16 14.69
N ASN A 124 -4.92 -19.35 15.41
CA ASN A 124 -5.26 -18.53 16.59
C ASN A 124 -4.76 -19.15 17.91
N GLU A 125 -4.20 -20.35 17.85
CA GLU A 125 -3.63 -21.07 19.00
C GLU A 125 -2.09 -20.96 19.10
N GLU A 126 -1.43 -20.27 18.15
CA GLU A 126 -0.01 -19.84 18.20
C GLU A 126 0.14 -18.35 18.52
#